data_AF-A0A7S1LRV4-F1
#
_entry.id   AF-A0A7S1LRV4-F1
#
_cell.length_a   1.000
_cell.length_b   1.000
_cell.length_c   1.000
_cell.angle_alpha   90.00
_cell.angle_beta   90.00
_cell.angle_gamma   90.00
#
_symmetry.space_group_name_H-M   'P 1'
#
loop_
_entity.id
_entity.type
_entity.pdbx_description
1 polymer ?
#
loop_
_entity_poly.entity_id
_entity_poly.type
_entity_poly.pdbx_seq_one_letter_code
_entity_poly.pdbx_strand_id
1 'polypeptide(L)'
;RQLSVPSRSAVLEFLKVVADGEITCERSRQCLCEAPDFTPHEFFRVLQGHPAKGFVTVRDVHSWLSDQPHRLPRMLNEDVASFFVPYATSGGEMRYEGFLKMVLPRDDPALREVSLNRNATGHWVHARDHPNGFISAETAYRLCRLLEEEIELARHLHFHRRSLIEQGVAPRDVFTFLGYEKSSVSSIGYISQTELRLLLADRLGEFTCQQCEALFRRSSVSSSGGLTYEDIVHLLQPQGLEDHLRAVSPSAKGRPDYPLSPSGRTARGVLEFGSQGEQFAAARPLSPRSLAPTVGLTYLPGSLSPIRTFQPAPLRHSIDAVSQEIISPRTMSSYRPVSPRMRPLSPHAELRALSP
;
A
#
# COMPACT_ATOMS: atom_id res chain seq x y z
N ARG A 1 -12.21 6.70 29.24
CA ARG A 1 -11.31 7.10 30.34
C ARG A 1 -10.42 8.21 29.78
N GLN A 2 -9.94 9.18 30.56
CA GLN A 2 -8.96 10.11 29.99
C GLN A 2 -7.62 9.38 29.86
N LEU A 3 -7.02 9.41 28.67
CA LEU A 3 -5.67 8.87 28.45
C LEU A 3 -4.66 9.59 29.34
N SER A 4 -3.74 8.84 29.93
CA SER A 4 -2.58 9.40 30.65
C SER A 4 -1.69 10.20 29.70
N VAL A 5 -0.86 11.11 30.21
CA VAL A 5 0.06 11.89 29.36
C VAL A 5 1.00 10.99 28.54
N PRO A 6 1.67 9.97 29.13
CA PRO A 6 2.48 9.03 28.34
C PRO A 6 1.68 8.30 27.26
N SER A 7 0.47 7.83 27.60
CA SER A 7 -0.40 7.13 26.64
C SER A 7 -0.84 8.03 25.48
N ARG A 8 -1.12 9.31 25.74
CA ARG A 8 -1.45 10.27 24.67
C ARG A 8 -0.26 10.47 23.73
N SER A 9 0.94 10.63 24.29
CA SER A 9 2.15 10.79 23.49
C SER A 9 2.40 9.55 22.60
N ALA A 10 2.24 8.35 23.15
CA ALA A 10 2.39 7.10 22.39
C ALA A 10 1.33 6.96 21.28
N VAL A 11 0.09 7.39 21.54
CA VAL A 11 -0.97 7.41 20.51
C VAL A 11 -0.61 8.39 19.39
N LEU A 12 -0.14 9.59 19.72
CA LEU A 12 0.25 10.59 18.72
C LEU A 12 1.43 10.09 17.86
N GLU A 13 2.44 9.48 18.48
CA GLU A 13 3.56 8.87 17.78
C GLU A 13 3.10 7.77 16.82
N PHE A 14 2.22 6.87 17.28
CA PHE A 14 1.63 5.83 16.42
C PHE A 14 0.88 6.44 15.23
N LEU A 15 0.01 7.41 15.45
CA LEU A 15 -0.76 8.06 14.39
C LEU A 15 0.14 8.78 13.39
N LYS A 16 1.27 9.32 13.85
CA LYS A 16 2.26 9.99 12.99
C LYS A 16 2.97 8.99 12.09
N VAL A 17 3.36 7.83 12.62
CA VAL A 17 3.91 6.72 11.84
C VAL A 17 2.92 6.23 10.78
N VAL A 18 1.63 6.12 11.12
CA VAL A 18 0.57 5.80 10.13
C VAL A 18 0.54 6.83 9.01
N ALA A 19 0.55 8.12 9.35
CA ALA A 19 0.48 9.22 8.38
C ALA A 19 1.70 9.25 7.46
N ASP A 20 2.90 9.21 8.02
CA ASP A 20 4.16 9.30 7.27
C ASP A 20 4.36 8.08 6.35
N GLY A 21 3.97 6.90 6.86
CA GLY A 21 3.96 5.67 6.07
C GLY A 21 3.00 5.74 4.89
N GLU A 22 1.77 6.21 5.10
CA GLU A 22 0.79 6.32 4.02
C GLU A 22 1.21 7.38 2.98
N ILE A 23 1.84 8.49 3.37
CA ILE A 23 2.42 9.45 2.42
C ILE A 23 3.47 8.78 1.53
N THR A 24 4.33 7.96 2.12
CA THR A 24 5.41 7.26 1.40
C THR A 24 4.85 6.19 0.46
N CYS A 25 3.87 5.41 0.93
CA CYS A 25 3.17 4.42 0.10
C CYS A 25 2.43 5.11 -1.05
N GLU A 26 1.72 6.20 -0.79
CA GLU A 26 0.97 6.94 -1.82
C GLU A 26 1.89 7.52 -2.89
N ARG A 27 3.04 8.10 -2.51
CA ARG A 27 4.05 8.53 -3.48
C ARG A 27 4.54 7.35 -4.34
N SER A 28 4.76 6.19 -3.73
CA SER A 28 5.19 4.98 -4.48
C SER A 28 4.10 4.48 -5.44
N ARG A 29 2.81 4.55 -5.06
CA ARG A 29 1.68 4.26 -5.95
C ARG A 29 1.64 5.22 -7.15
N GLN A 30 1.85 6.51 -6.91
CA GLN A 30 1.95 7.52 -7.97
C GLN A 30 3.12 7.21 -8.91
N CYS A 31 4.33 7.00 -8.39
CA CYS A 31 5.49 6.65 -9.21
C CYS A 31 5.28 5.38 -10.04
N LEU A 32 4.65 4.34 -9.48
CA LEU A 32 4.28 3.14 -10.23
C LEU A 32 3.28 3.45 -11.35
N CYS A 33 2.25 4.24 -11.05
CA CYS A 33 1.21 4.62 -12.00
C CYS A 33 1.67 5.63 -13.06
N GLU A 34 2.76 6.37 -12.84
CA GLU A 34 3.40 7.20 -13.86
C GLU A 34 4.13 6.37 -14.91
N ALA A 35 4.50 5.11 -14.62
CA ALA A 35 5.19 4.27 -15.57
C ALA A 35 4.28 3.94 -16.78
N PRO A 36 4.73 4.21 -18.02
CA PRO A 36 3.87 4.16 -19.21
C PRO A 36 3.40 2.75 -19.58
N ASP A 37 4.17 1.74 -19.20
CA ASP A 37 3.88 0.31 -19.41
C ASP A 37 3.21 -0.35 -18.19
N PHE A 38 2.95 0.41 -17.10
CA PHE A 38 2.20 -0.12 -15.97
C PHE A 38 0.74 -0.34 -16.36
N THR A 39 0.36 -1.61 -16.41
CA THR A 39 -1.01 -2.07 -16.60
C THR A 39 -1.39 -2.95 -15.40
N PRO A 40 -2.30 -2.48 -14.50
CA PRO A 40 -2.64 -3.23 -13.29
C PRO A 40 -3.08 -4.67 -13.55
N HIS A 41 -3.82 -4.89 -14.65
CA HIS A 41 -4.28 -6.22 -15.05
C HIS A 41 -3.14 -7.20 -15.33
N GLU A 42 -2.12 -6.80 -16.09
CA GLU A 42 -1.00 -7.69 -16.43
C GLU A 42 -0.15 -8.01 -15.20
N PHE A 43 0.09 -7.03 -14.33
CA PHE A 43 0.74 -7.27 -13.05
C PHE A 43 -0.03 -8.22 -12.16
N PHE A 44 -1.35 -8.06 -12.07
CA PHE A 44 -2.20 -8.98 -11.32
C PHE A 44 -2.11 -10.40 -11.88
N ARG A 45 -2.08 -10.57 -13.21
CA ARG A 45 -1.89 -11.89 -13.85
C ARG A 45 -0.52 -12.49 -13.57
N VAL A 46 0.54 -11.69 -13.62
CA VAL A 46 1.91 -12.16 -13.30
C VAL A 46 1.99 -12.64 -11.86
N LEU A 47 1.38 -11.92 -10.91
CA LEU A 47 1.33 -12.33 -9.51
C LEU A 47 0.51 -13.61 -9.27
N GLN A 48 -0.41 -14.01 -10.15
CA GLN A 48 -1.19 -15.25 -9.98
C GLN A 48 -0.40 -16.53 -10.29
N GLY A 49 0.70 -16.40 -11.06
CA GLY A 49 1.41 -17.54 -11.64
C GLY A 49 0.66 -18.16 -12.83
N HIS A 50 1.12 -19.35 -13.24
CA HIS A 50 0.55 -20.10 -14.37
C HIS A 50 0.11 -21.50 -13.92
N PRO A 51 -1.15 -21.92 -14.15
CA PRO A 51 -2.24 -21.18 -14.79
C PRO A 51 -2.81 -20.05 -13.91
N ALA A 52 -3.48 -19.08 -14.53
CA ALA A 52 -4.16 -18.00 -13.82
C ALA A 52 -5.33 -18.54 -12.98
N LYS A 53 -5.36 -18.22 -11.69
CA LYS A 53 -6.36 -18.71 -10.73
C LYS A 53 -7.44 -17.70 -10.36
N GLY A 54 -7.30 -16.44 -10.80
CA GLY A 54 -8.26 -15.36 -10.54
C GLY A 54 -8.08 -14.64 -9.21
N PHE A 55 -7.12 -15.05 -8.39
CA PHE A 55 -6.77 -14.42 -7.12
C PHE A 55 -5.27 -14.52 -6.85
N VAL A 56 -4.75 -13.62 -6.03
CA VAL A 56 -3.38 -13.64 -5.53
C VAL A 56 -3.43 -14.04 -4.06
N THR A 57 -2.39 -14.71 -3.57
CA THR A 57 -2.21 -15.09 -2.17
C THR A 57 -0.91 -14.47 -1.63
N VAL A 58 -0.75 -14.45 -0.30
CA VAL A 58 0.49 -14.04 0.37
C VAL A 58 1.71 -14.77 -0.21
N ARG A 59 1.58 -16.09 -0.45
CA ARG A 59 2.65 -16.92 -0.99
C ARG A 59 3.07 -16.48 -2.39
N ASP A 60 2.12 -16.10 -3.25
CA ASP A 60 2.47 -15.70 -4.61
C ASP A 60 3.23 -14.37 -4.61
N VAL A 61 2.79 -13.40 -3.79
CA VAL A 61 3.50 -12.12 -3.63
C VAL A 61 4.90 -12.35 -3.04
N HIS A 62 5.01 -13.19 -2.01
CA HIS A 62 6.30 -13.53 -1.40
C HIS A 62 7.25 -14.20 -2.41
N SER A 63 6.74 -15.18 -3.19
CA SER A 63 7.53 -15.84 -4.24
C SER A 63 7.97 -14.84 -5.30
N TRP A 64 7.05 -14.02 -5.80
CA TRP A 64 7.36 -13.03 -6.83
C TRP A 64 8.43 -12.03 -6.37
N LEU A 65 8.33 -11.51 -5.14
CA LEU A 65 9.34 -10.62 -4.54
C LEU A 65 10.68 -11.31 -4.34
N SER A 66 10.69 -12.60 -3.99
CA SER A 66 11.90 -13.39 -3.79
C SER A 66 12.69 -13.61 -5.08
N ASP A 67 11.99 -13.64 -6.21
CA ASP A 67 12.56 -13.81 -7.55
C ASP A 67 13.11 -12.50 -8.14
N GLN A 68 12.88 -11.36 -7.50
CA GLN A 68 13.36 -10.06 -7.99
C GLN A 68 14.87 -9.88 -7.75
N PRO A 69 15.57 -9.18 -8.66
CA PRO A 69 17.02 -8.94 -8.52
C PRO A 69 17.37 -8.14 -7.25
N HIS A 70 16.42 -7.36 -6.73
CA HIS A 70 16.58 -6.49 -5.55
C HIS A 70 15.81 -7.01 -4.33
N ARG A 71 15.92 -8.31 -4.02
CA ARG A 71 15.19 -8.92 -2.90
C ARG A 71 15.51 -8.26 -1.55
N LEU A 72 14.48 -8.05 -0.74
CA LEU A 72 14.63 -7.71 0.67
C LEU A 72 15.28 -8.88 1.43
N PRO A 73 16.42 -8.67 2.10
CA PRO A 73 17.03 -9.72 2.90
C PRO A 73 16.09 -10.09 4.05
N ARG A 74 15.91 -11.40 4.28
CA ARG A 74 15.14 -11.95 5.40
C ARG A 74 13.64 -11.59 5.40
N MET A 75 13.04 -11.32 4.24
CA MET A 75 11.60 -11.13 4.14
C MET A 75 10.85 -12.43 4.46
N LEU A 76 10.02 -12.38 5.50
CA LEU A 76 9.20 -13.51 5.94
C LEU A 76 7.81 -13.48 5.28
N ASN A 77 7.07 -14.60 5.33
CA ASN A 77 5.69 -14.62 4.83
C ASN A 77 4.76 -13.77 5.69
N GLU A 78 5.04 -13.70 6.99
CA GLU A 78 4.31 -12.90 7.97
C GLU A 78 4.42 -11.40 7.67
N ASP A 79 5.59 -10.96 7.20
CA ASP A 79 5.81 -9.58 6.74
C ASP A 79 4.88 -9.26 5.57
N VAL A 80 4.82 -10.15 4.57
CA VAL A 80 3.95 -9.97 3.40
C VAL A 80 2.47 -10.02 3.79
N ALA A 81 2.09 -10.98 4.64
CA ALA A 81 0.73 -11.11 5.12
C ALA A 81 0.22 -9.83 5.80
N SER A 82 1.09 -9.17 6.58
CA SER A 82 0.71 -8.02 7.40
C SER A 82 0.17 -6.82 6.61
N PHE A 83 0.69 -6.57 5.40
CA PHE A 83 0.15 -5.54 4.51
C PHE A 83 -0.88 -6.08 3.51
N PHE A 84 -0.82 -7.37 3.19
CA PHE A 84 -1.67 -8.00 2.18
C PHE A 84 -3.11 -8.23 2.67
N VAL A 85 -3.27 -8.69 3.91
CA VAL A 85 -4.55 -9.08 4.50
C VAL A 85 -5.64 -8.00 4.41
N PRO A 86 -5.35 -6.70 4.63
CA PRO A 86 -6.33 -5.62 4.44
C PRO A 86 -6.99 -5.55 3.05
N TYR A 87 -6.35 -6.11 2.04
CA TYR A 87 -6.84 -6.13 0.66
C TYR A 87 -7.40 -7.50 0.25
N ALA A 88 -7.23 -8.50 1.11
CA ALA A 88 -7.69 -9.87 0.89
C ALA A 88 -9.15 -10.06 1.33
N THR A 89 -9.78 -11.08 0.77
CA THR A 89 -11.03 -11.63 1.29
C THR A 89 -10.77 -12.41 2.58
N SER A 90 -11.83 -12.79 3.30
CA SER A 90 -11.73 -13.62 4.51
C SER A 90 -11.04 -14.98 4.29
N GLY A 91 -10.95 -15.45 3.04
CA GLY A 91 -10.20 -16.65 2.66
C GLY A 91 -8.69 -16.44 2.49
N GLY A 92 -8.16 -15.23 2.72
CA GLY A 92 -6.76 -14.91 2.47
C GLY A 92 -6.41 -14.73 0.99
N GLU A 93 -7.44 -14.62 0.13
CA GLU A 93 -7.31 -14.43 -1.31
C GLU A 93 -7.55 -12.96 -1.68
N MET A 94 -6.60 -12.32 -2.33
CA MET A 94 -6.76 -10.98 -2.89
C MET A 94 -7.25 -11.06 -4.33
N ARG A 95 -8.47 -10.57 -4.56
CA ARG A 95 -9.06 -10.43 -5.89
C ARG A 95 -8.54 -9.16 -6.59
N TYR A 96 -8.88 -9.00 -7.86
CA TYR A 96 -8.40 -7.88 -8.66
C TYR A 96 -8.78 -6.52 -8.03
N GLU A 97 -9.97 -6.40 -7.46
CA GLU A 97 -10.43 -5.17 -6.80
C GLU A 97 -9.57 -4.82 -5.58
N GLY A 98 -9.14 -5.83 -4.80
CA GLY A 98 -8.22 -5.66 -3.69
C GLY A 98 -6.85 -5.19 -4.18
N PHE A 99 -6.35 -5.82 -5.25
CA PHE A 99 -5.10 -5.41 -5.89
C PHE A 99 -5.15 -3.96 -6.37
N LEU A 100 -6.23 -3.53 -7.04
CA LEU A 100 -6.41 -2.14 -7.48
C LEU A 100 -6.40 -1.15 -6.30
N LYS A 101 -7.01 -1.50 -5.16
CA LYS A 101 -6.99 -0.68 -3.94
C LYS A 101 -5.60 -0.55 -3.31
N MET A 102 -4.74 -1.54 -3.56
CA MET A 102 -3.36 -1.58 -3.06
C MET A 102 -2.41 -0.76 -3.94
N VAL A 103 -2.53 -0.87 -5.28
CA VAL A 103 -1.53 -0.31 -6.20
C VAL A 103 -1.87 1.04 -6.82
N LEU A 104 -3.16 1.42 -6.86
CA LEU A 104 -3.56 2.68 -7.48
C LEU A 104 -3.50 3.85 -6.50
N PRO A 105 -3.11 5.06 -6.96
CA PRO A 105 -3.15 6.25 -6.14
C PRO A 105 -4.59 6.58 -5.71
N ARG A 106 -4.67 7.22 -4.55
CA ARG A 106 -5.89 7.75 -3.94
C ARG A 106 -5.97 9.27 -4.06
N ASP A 107 -4.83 9.95 -4.11
CA ASP A 107 -4.75 11.42 -4.12
C ASP A 107 -4.81 12.02 -5.53
N ASP A 108 -4.50 11.22 -6.55
CA ASP A 108 -4.54 11.65 -7.95
C ASP A 108 -5.57 10.82 -8.73
N PRO A 109 -6.85 11.25 -8.76
CA PRO A 109 -7.89 10.55 -9.50
C PRO A 109 -7.64 10.55 -11.01
N ALA A 110 -6.96 11.57 -11.55
CA ALA A 110 -6.64 11.62 -12.98
C ALA A 110 -5.59 10.57 -13.34
N LEU A 111 -4.50 10.46 -12.58
CA LEU A 111 -3.48 9.42 -12.77
C LEU A 111 -4.04 8.01 -12.56
N ARG A 112 -4.96 7.86 -11.59
CA ARG A 112 -5.71 6.62 -11.37
C ARG A 112 -6.51 6.23 -12.61
N GLU A 113 -7.29 7.16 -13.18
CA GLU A 113 -8.08 6.93 -14.40
C GLU A 113 -7.18 6.61 -15.60
N VAL A 114 -6.08 7.35 -15.79
CA VAL A 114 -5.10 7.06 -16.85
C VAL A 114 -4.57 5.64 -16.72
N SER A 115 -4.18 5.22 -15.51
CA SER A 115 -3.62 3.88 -15.26
C SER A 115 -4.62 2.76 -15.50
N LEU A 116 -5.89 2.98 -15.16
CA LEU A 116 -6.99 2.05 -15.46
C LEU A 116 -7.31 2.00 -16.95
N ASN A 117 -7.19 3.13 -17.66
CA ASN A 117 -7.51 3.25 -19.08
C ASN A 117 -6.37 2.83 -20.01
N ARG A 118 -5.16 2.55 -19.49
CA ARG A 118 -4.04 1.96 -20.26
C ARG A 118 -4.33 0.57 -20.84
N ASN A 119 -5.54 0.04 -20.65
CA ASN A 119 -6.11 -1.15 -21.27
C ASN A 119 -5.47 -1.50 -22.62
N ALA A 120 -4.65 -2.58 -22.59
CA ALA A 120 -4.50 -3.71 -23.52
C ALA A 120 -4.51 -3.49 -25.04
N THR A 121 -4.56 -2.25 -25.52
CA THR A 121 -4.70 -1.87 -26.93
C THR A 121 -3.36 -1.61 -27.60
N GLY A 122 -2.29 -1.50 -26.79
CA GLY A 122 -0.95 -1.61 -27.29
C GLY A 122 -0.75 -3.03 -27.83
N HIS A 123 -0.76 -3.17 -29.15
CA HIS A 123 0.05 -4.15 -29.88
C HIS A 123 1.50 -4.00 -29.40
N TRP A 124 1.82 -4.48 -28.19
CA TRP A 124 3.19 -4.79 -27.81
C TRP A 124 3.53 -6.04 -28.60
N VAL A 125 3.91 -5.79 -29.85
CA VAL A 125 4.33 -6.75 -30.85
C VAL A 125 5.42 -7.60 -30.22
N HIS A 126 5.06 -8.84 -29.89
CA HIS A 126 5.92 -10.02 -29.83
C HIS A 126 7.41 -9.75 -29.66
N ALA A 127 7.88 -9.59 -28.41
CA ALA A 127 9.19 -10.12 -28.08
C ALA A 127 9.03 -11.65 -28.02
N ARG A 128 9.45 -12.30 -29.10
CA ARG A 128 8.93 -13.54 -29.70
C ARG A 128 8.95 -14.81 -28.85
N ASP A 129 9.51 -14.83 -27.64
CA ASP A 129 9.86 -16.09 -26.96
C ASP A 129 9.40 -16.22 -25.49
N HIS A 130 8.52 -15.34 -24.97
CA HIS A 130 7.89 -15.57 -23.65
C HIS A 130 6.36 -15.58 -23.72
N PRO A 131 5.69 -16.68 -23.28
CA PRO A 131 4.23 -16.82 -23.36
C PRO A 131 3.43 -16.01 -22.30
N ASN A 132 4.09 -15.30 -21.39
CA ASN A 132 3.46 -14.51 -20.32
C ASN A 132 4.05 -13.08 -20.33
N GLY A 133 3.18 -12.07 -20.42
CA GLY A 133 3.45 -10.63 -20.64
C GLY A 133 4.81 -10.03 -20.21
N PHE A 134 5.33 -9.11 -21.03
CA PHE A 134 6.52 -8.32 -20.70
C PHE A 134 6.16 -7.16 -19.78
N ILE A 135 6.63 -7.24 -18.55
CA ILE A 135 6.73 -6.10 -17.64
C ILE A 135 8.17 -5.57 -17.76
N SER A 136 8.37 -4.27 -18.00
CA SER A 136 9.72 -3.73 -18.00
C SER A 136 10.37 -3.86 -16.63
N ALA A 137 11.70 -4.03 -16.59
CA ALA A 137 12.45 -4.13 -15.33
C ALA A 137 12.24 -2.91 -14.43
N GLU A 138 12.08 -1.72 -15.02
CA GLU A 138 11.79 -0.47 -14.31
C GLU A 138 10.43 -0.54 -13.60
N THR A 139 9.39 -1.00 -14.29
CA THR A 139 8.04 -1.04 -13.72
C THR A 139 7.91 -2.18 -12.70
N ALA A 140 8.58 -3.31 -12.94
CA ALA A 140 8.73 -4.36 -11.92
C ALA A 140 9.41 -3.81 -10.66
N TYR A 141 10.51 -3.06 -10.81
CA TYR A 141 11.21 -2.43 -9.69
C TYR A 141 10.33 -1.44 -8.93
N ARG A 142 9.54 -0.62 -9.61
CA ARG A 142 8.59 0.31 -8.95
C ARG A 142 7.52 -0.43 -8.14
N LEU A 143 7.00 -1.55 -8.65
CA LEU A 143 6.08 -2.38 -7.87
C LEU A 143 6.79 -2.99 -6.66
N CYS A 144 8.02 -3.48 -6.81
CA CYS A 144 8.82 -3.96 -5.68
C CYS A 144 8.91 -2.88 -4.61
N ARG A 145 9.33 -1.66 -4.99
CA ARG A 145 9.44 -0.53 -4.06
C ARG A 145 8.14 -0.25 -3.33
N LEU A 146 7.01 -0.20 -4.02
CA LEU A 146 5.72 -0.03 -3.36
C LEU A 146 5.45 -1.12 -2.31
N LEU A 147 5.68 -2.39 -2.63
CA LEU A 147 5.44 -3.50 -1.70
C LEU A 147 6.43 -3.49 -0.53
N GLU A 148 7.69 -3.08 -0.76
CA GLU A 148 8.68 -2.89 0.30
C GLU A 148 8.27 -1.80 1.30
N GLU A 149 7.79 -0.65 0.80
CA GLU A 149 7.30 0.44 1.66
C GLU A 149 6.07 0.00 2.48
N GLU A 150 5.16 -0.78 1.92
CA GLU A 150 4.01 -1.34 2.64
C GLU A 150 4.45 -2.36 3.71
N ILE A 151 5.44 -3.21 3.43
CA ILE A 151 6.04 -4.13 4.42
C ILE A 151 6.67 -3.36 5.57
N GLU A 152 7.47 -2.35 5.26
CA GLU A 152 8.20 -1.58 6.27
C GLU A 152 7.22 -0.78 7.15
N LEU A 153 6.20 -0.17 6.56
CA LEU A 153 5.11 0.43 7.30
C LEU A 153 4.44 -0.59 8.22
N ALA A 154 4.09 -1.77 7.71
CA ALA A 154 3.40 -2.77 8.52
C ALA A 154 4.23 -3.24 9.72
N ARG A 155 5.56 -3.36 9.59
CA ARG A 155 6.48 -3.65 10.69
C ARG A 155 6.47 -2.54 11.76
N HIS A 156 6.57 -1.28 11.34
CA HIS A 156 6.49 -0.15 12.26
C HIS A 156 5.14 -0.11 12.99
N LEU A 157 4.03 -0.30 12.26
CA LEU A 157 2.70 -0.36 12.87
C LEU A 157 2.59 -1.50 13.89
N HIS A 158 3.14 -2.68 13.59
CA HIS A 158 3.15 -3.79 14.53
C HIS A 158 3.88 -3.42 15.83
N PHE A 159 5.07 -2.83 15.72
CA PHE A 159 5.86 -2.38 16.87
C PHE A 159 5.07 -1.37 17.75
N HIS A 160 4.51 -0.32 17.15
CA HIS A 160 3.78 0.69 17.90
C HIS A 160 2.46 0.18 18.49
N ARG A 161 1.73 -0.70 17.78
CA ARG A 161 0.52 -1.35 18.32
C ARG A 161 0.84 -2.15 19.58
N ARG A 162 1.95 -2.89 19.57
CA ARG A 162 2.39 -3.65 20.76
C ARG A 162 2.69 -2.72 21.93
N SER A 163 3.38 -1.61 21.69
CA SER A 163 3.65 -0.58 22.71
C SER A 163 2.35 0.01 23.28
N LEU A 164 1.35 0.30 22.46
CA LEU A 164 0.04 0.79 22.92
C LEU A 164 -0.70 -0.25 23.79
N ILE A 165 -0.65 -1.53 23.41
CA ILE A 165 -1.23 -2.63 24.18
C ILE A 165 -0.53 -2.78 25.54
N GLU A 166 0.80 -2.74 25.57
CA GLU A 166 1.60 -2.80 26.81
C GLU A 166 1.27 -1.62 27.76
N GLN A 167 0.89 -0.47 27.22
CA GLN A 167 0.41 0.69 27.99
C GLN A 167 -1.08 0.64 28.38
N GLY A 168 -1.80 -0.42 28.01
CA GLY A 168 -3.23 -0.58 28.29
C GLY A 168 -4.12 0.42 27.56
N VAL A 169 -3.70 0.92 26.39
CA VAL A 169 -4.48 1.86 25.58
C VAL A 169 -5.57 1.09 24.83
N ALA A 170 -6.82 1.30 25.23
CA ALA A 170 -7.96 0.70 24.54
C ALA A 170 -8.37 1.55 23.31
N PRO A 171 -8.88 0.93 22.23
CA PRO A 171 -9.39 1.65 21.05
C PRO A 171 -10.42 2.73 21.39
N ARG A 172 -11.27 2.47 22.40
CA ARG A 172 -12.27 3.43 22.88
C ARG A 172 -11.67 4.70 23.44
N ASP A 173 -10.53 4.60 24.11
CA ASP A 173 -9.86 5.77 24.66
C ASP A 173 -9.22 6.61 23.54
N VAL A 174 -8.68 5.98 22.49
CA VAL A 174 -8.19 6.66 21.28
C VAL A 174 -9.33 7.35 20.53
N PHE A 175 -10.44 6.66 20.28
CA PHE A 175 -11.61 7.24 19.62
C PHE A 175 -12.17 8.43 20.41
N THR A 176 -12.25 8.31 21.74
CA THR A 176 -12.71 9.40 22.62
C THR A 176 -11.73 10.58 22.60
N PHE A 177 -10.42 10.31 22.58
CA PHE A 177 -9.38 11.33 22.49
C PHE A 177 -9.46 12.11 21.17
N LEU A 178 -9.59 11.41 20.04
CA LEU A 178 -9.71 12.04 18.72
C LEU A 178 -11.05 12.78 18.55
N GLY A 179 -12.12 12.32 19.23
CA GLY A 179 -13.43 12.94 19.24
C GLY A 179 -13.65 14.03 20.30
N TYR A 180 -12.61 14.45 21.04
CA TYR A 180 -12.74 15.30 22.22
C TYR A 180 -13.37 16.68 21.95
N GLU A 181 -13.30 17.18 20.72
CA GLU A 181 -13.87 18.48 20.32
C GLU A 181 -15.38 18.51 20.15
N LYS A 182 -16.06 17.37 20.28
CA LYS A 182 -17.50 17.27 20.04
C LYS A 182 -18.27 18.04 21.12
N SER A 183 -18.54 19.32 20.84
CA SER A 183 -19.50 20.13 21.57
C SER A 183 -20.85 19.39 21.60
N SER A 184 -21.49 19.44 22.77
CA SER A 184 -22.39 18.45 23.37
C SER A 184 -23.67 18.05 22.62
N VAL A 185 -23.87 18.41 21.35
CA VAL A 185 -25.22 18.38 20.75
C VAL A 185 -25.37 17.45 19.53
N SER A 186 -24.37 17.24 18.67
CA SER A 186 -24.63 16.50 17.42
C SER A 186 -23.42 15.76 16.85
N SER A 187 -22.91 14.76 17.56
CA SER A 187 -21.86 13.92 17.01
C SER A 187 -22.34 12.50 16.74
N ILE A 188 -22.81 12.35 15.51
CA ILE A 188 -22.96 11.07 14.81
C ILE A 188 -21.65 10.28 15.01
N GLY A 189 -21.73 8.97 15.26
CA GLY A 189 -20.66 8.10 15.79
C GLY A 189 -19.39 7.90 14.93
N TYR A 190 -18.91 8.94 14.25
CA TYR A 190 -17.69 8.99 13.46
C TYR A 190 -16.93 10.32 13.67
N ILE A 191 -15.65 10.37 13.33
CA ILE A 191 -14.79 11.55 13.40
C ILE A 191 -14.50 11.98 11.96
N SER A 192 -14.94 13.18 11.58
CA SER A 192 -14.69 13.73 10.25
C SER A 192 -13.22 14.10 10.06
N GLN A 193 -12.78 14.18 8.82
CA GLN A 193 -11.43 14.63 8.46
C GLN A 193 -11.13 16.05 8.97
N THR A 194 -12.14 16.94 8.93
CA THR A 194 -12.02 18.30 9.43
C THR A 194 -11.80 18.34 10.95
N GLU A 195 -12.55 17.56 11.72
CA GLU A 195 -12.37 17.45 13.18
C GLU A 195 -10.97 16.90 13.51
N LEU A 196 -10.53 15.88 12.79
CA LEU A 196 -9.20 15.30 12.96
C LEU A 196 -8.10 16.33 12.71
N ARG A 197 -8.22 17.13 11.64
CA ARG A 197 -7.27 18.20 11.30
C ARG A 197 -7.26 19.31 12.36
N LEU A 198 -8.43 19.80 12.77
CA LEU A 198 -8.56 20.83 13.80
C LEU A 198 -7.84 20.41 15.09
N LEU A 199 -8.02 19.15 15.51
CA LEU A 199 -7.37 18.64 16.70
C LEU A 199 -5.85 18.47 16.50
N LEU A 200 -5.44 17.67 15.53
CA LEU A 200 -4.05 17.21 15.41
C LEU A 200 -3.10 18.28 14.87
N ALA A 201 -3.56 19.10 13.92
CA ALA A 201 -2.75 20.15 13.31
C ALA A 201 -2.96 21.49 14.01
N ASP A 202 -4.21 21.97 14.09
CA ASP A 202 -4.46 23.36 14.52
C ASP A 202 -4.32 23.55 16.04
N ARG A 203 -4.73 22.56 16.85
CA ARG A 203 -4.64 22.65 18.32
C ARG A 203 -3.38 22.05 18.91
N LEU A 204 -3.04 20.83 18.51
CA LEU A 204 -1.88 20.14 19.07
C LEU A 204 -0.57 20.54 18.38
N GLY A 205 -0.61 20.97 17.11
CA GLY A 205 0.60 21.31 16.35
C GLY A 205 1.51 20.12 16.05
N GLU A 206 0.99 18.89 16.16
CA GLU A 206 1.77 17.65 16.04
C GLU A 206 1.82 17.12 14.60
N PHE A 207 0.86 17.54 13.78
CA PHE A 207 0.63 17.08 12.41
C PHE A 207 0.55 18.25 11.42
N THR A 208 0.99 17.99 10.19
CA THR A 208 0.71 18.84 9.02
C THR A 208 -0.67 18.52 8.43
N CYS A 209 -1.21 19.41 7.59
CA CYS A 209 -2.44 19.13 6.84
C CYS A 209 -2.32 17.83 6.04
N GLN A 210 -1.21 17.62 5.33
CA GLN A 210 -0.96 16.42 4.52
C GLN A 210 -0.96 15.14 5.36
N GLN A 211 -0.36 15.17 6.56
CA GLN A 211 -0.37 14.01 7.47
C GLN A 211 -1.78 13.70 7.97
N CYS A 212 -2.61 14.71 8.25
CA CYS A 212 -4.01 14.48 8.64
C CYS A 212 -4.81 13.81 7.51
N GLU A 213 -4.61 14.22 6.26
CA GLU A 213 -5.25 13.61 5.10
C GLU A 213 -4.78 12.16 4.88
N ALA A 214 -3.48 11.92 4.95
CA ALA A 214 -2.89 10.59 4.82
C ALA A 214 -3.36 9.64 5.94
N LEU A 215 -3.35 10.12 7.19
CA LEU A 215 -3.90 9.37 8.32
C LEU A 215 -5.37 8.99 8.08
N PHE A 216 -6.18 9.95 7.64
CA PHE A 216 -7.59 9.72 7.36
C PHE A 216 -7.77 8.64 6.29
N ARG A 217 -7.07 8.74 5.15
CA ARG A 217 -7.14 7.74 4.06
C ARG A 217 -6.73 6.33 4.49
N ARG A 218 -5.69 6.20 5.32
CA ARG A 218 -5.23 4.88 5.79
C ARG A 218 -6.20 4.27 6.80
N SER A 219 -6.82 5.11 7.61
CA SER A 219 -7.68 4.69 8.72
C SER A 219 -9.12 4.44 8.29
N SER A 220 -9.64 5.15 7.28
CA SER A 220 -11.02 5.04 6.81
C SER A 220 -11.23 3.81 5.90
N VAL A 221 -11.29 2.62 6.49
CA VAL A 221 -11.50 1.37 5.74
C VAL A 221 -12.99 1.14 5.45
N SER A 222 -13.86 1.49 6.41
CA SER A 222 -15.26 1.05 6.42
C SER A 222 -16.27 2.09 5.94
N SER A 223 -15.92 3.37 5.96
CA SER A 223 -16.89 4.45 5.75
C SER A 223 -16.36 5.54 4.81
N SER A 224 -17.27 6.07 3.98
CA SER A 224 -16.97 7.10 2.99
C SER A 224 -16.97 8.53 3.54
N GLY A 225 -17.14 8.74 4.85
CA GLY A 225 -17.36 10.09 5.40
C GLY A 225 -16.71 10.39 6.76
N GLY A 226 -16.11 9.41 7.43
CA GLY A 226 -15.51 9.61 8.75
C GLY A 226 -14.81 8.37 9.31
N LEU A 227 -13.98 8.58 10.32
CA LEU A 227 -13.40 7.49 11.10
C LEU A 227 -14.42 7.02 12.14
N THR A 228 -14.93 5.82 11.97
CA THR A 228 -15.82 5.17 12.94
C THR A 228 -15.02 4.56 14.09
N TYR A 229 -15.71 4.11 15.14
CA TYR A 229 -15.07 3.33 16.19
C TYR A 229 -14.42 2.05 15.64
N GLU A 230 -15.07 1.38 14.68
CA GLU A 230 -14.56 0.16 14.05
C GLU A 230 -13.28 0.41 13.27
N ASP A 231 -13.19 1.55 12.58
CA ASP A 231 -11.96 1.95 11.89
C ASP A 231 -10.78 2.10 12.87
N ILE A 232 -11.02 2.68 14.06
CA ILE A 232 -9.99 2.78 15.11
C ILE A 232 -9.63 1.42 15.69
N VAL A 233 -10.60 0.51 15.83
CA VAL A 233 -10.35 -0.87 16.25
C VAL A 233 -9.46 -1.58 15.23
N HIS A 234 -9.79 -1.52 13.94
CA HIS A 234 -8.97 -2.10 12.87
C HIS A 234 -7.59 -1.47 12.75
N LEU A 235 -7.47 -0.16 12.99
CA LEU A 235 -6.20 0.54 12.97
C LEU A 235 -5.27 0.07 14.09
N LEU A 236 -5.79 -0.15 15.29
CA LEU A 236 -5.01 -0.49 16.49
C LEU A 236 -4.81 -2.00 16.69
N GLN A 237 -5.71 -2.83 16.18
CA GLN A 237 -5.55 -4.27 16.29
C GLN A 237 -4.34 -4.74 15.48
N PRO A 238 -3.48 -5.60 16.04
CA PRO A 238 -2.48 -6.30 15.26
C PRO A 238 -3.19 -7.08 14.17
N GLN A 239 -2.95 -6.75 12.91
CA GLN A 239 -3.45 -7.52 11.78
C GLN A 239 -2.59 -8.78 11.68
N GLY A 240 -2.94 -9.74 12.53
CA GLY A 240 -2.22 -10.98 12.71
C GLY A 240 -2.70 -12.01 11.70
N LEU A 241 -1.74 -12.60 11.00
CA LEU A 241 -1.89 -13.83 10.24
C LEU A 241 -2.48 -14.97 11.12
N GLU A 242 -2.31 -14.93 12.44
CA GLU A 242 -2.84 -15.92 13.40
C GLU A 242 -4.36 -16.16 13.27
N ASP A 243 -5.16 -15.12 13.11
CA ASP A 243 -6.61 -15.29 12.95
C ASP A 243 -6.94 -15.91 11.59
N HIS A 244 -6.16 -15.59 10.55
CA HIS A 244 -6.33 -16.14 9.21
C HIS A 244 -5.79 -17.58 9.08
N LEU A 245 -4.66 -17.91 9.68
CA LEU A 245 -4.11 -19.28 9.71
C LEU A 245 -4.96 -20.21 10.57
N ARG A 246 -5.54 -19.70 11.66
CA ARG A 246 -6.54 -20.46 12.43
C ARG A 246 -7.81 -20.72 11.63
N ALA A 247 -8.26 -19.75 10.83
CA ALA A 247 -9.45 -19.92 9.99
C ALA A 247 -9.22 -20.90 8.81
N VAL A 248 -8.01 -20.91 8.23
CA VAL A 248 -7.67 -21.76 7.07
C VAL A 248 -7.27 -23.17 7.49
N SER A 249 -6.94 -23.44 8.76
CA SER A 249 -6.79 -24.80 9.25
C SER A 249 -8.12 -25.54 9.10
N PRO A 250 -8.28 -26.42 8.10
CA PRO A 250 -9.50 -27.16 7.93
C PRO A 250 -9.61 -28.01 9.18
N SER A 251 -10.64 -27.78 9.98
CA SER A 251 -10.96 -28.68 11.07
C SER A 251 -11.03 -30.07 10.46
N ALA A 252 -10.02 -30.91 10.72
CA ALA A 252 -9.95 -32.30 10.33
C ALA A 252 -10.98 -33.13 11.12
N LYS A 253 -12.19 -32.60 11.30
CA LYS A 253 -13.33 -33.28 11.87
C LYS A 253 -13.95 -34.11 10.78
N GLY A 254 -13.58 -35.38 10.80
CA GLY A 254 -14.38 -36.46 10.22
C GLY A 254 -14.26 -36.55 8.71
N ARG A 255 -13.23 -37.26 8.24
CA ARG A 255 -13.54 -38.27 7.22
C ARG A 255 -14.59 -39.19 7.86
N PRO A 256 -15.80 -39.34 7.30
CA PRO A 256 -16.60 -40.49 7.66
C PRO A 256 -15.76 -41.72 7.28
N ASP A 257 -15.56 -42.63 8.23
CA ASP A 257 -15.01 -43.95 7.98
C ASP A 257 -15.92 -44.64 6.97
N TYR A 258 -15.57 -44.53 5.68
CA TYR A 258 -16.16 -45.39 4.67
C TYR A 258 -15.59 -46.80 4.94
N PRO A 259 -16.44 -47.81 5.20
CA PRO A 259 -15.95 -49.17 5.34
C PRO A 259 -15.31 -49.61 4.03
N LEU A 260 -14.01 -49.92 4.11
CA LEU A 260 -13.25 -50.60 3.06
C LEU A 260 -13.99 -51.88 2.67
N SER A 261 -14.61 -51.87 1.49
CA SER A 261 -15.10 -53.10 0.87
C SER A 261 -13.92 -53.88 0.28
N PRO A 262 -13.76 -55.17 0.63
CA PRO A 262 -12.74 -56.04 0.05
C PRO A 262 -13.30 -56.76 -1.19
N SER A 263 -12.84 -56.39 -2.39
CA SER A 263 -12.92 -57.20 -3.62
C SER A 263 -12.23 -56.43 -4.76
N GLY A 264 -11.43 -57.01 -5.64
CA GLY A 264 -11.08 -58.40 -5.87
C GLY A 264 -9.99 -58.46 -6.93
N ARG A 265 -9.24 -59.57 -6.92
CA ARG A 265 -8.29 -59.98 -7.95
C ARG A 265 -8.98 -60.17 -9.31
N THR A 266 -8.35 -59.69 -10.37
CA THR A 266 -8.26 -60.35 -11.70
C THR A 266 -7.03 -59.77 -12.43
N ALA A 267 -6.00 -60.59 -12.66
CA ALA A 267 -5.67 -61.23 -13.95
C ALA A 267 -5.20 -60.21 -15.01
N ARG A 268 -3.89 -60.13 -15.27
CA ARG A 268 -3.15 -60.89 -16.30
C ARG A 268 -3.49 -60.40 -17.72
N GLY A 269 -2.61 -59.58 -18.27
CA GLY A 269 -2.62 -59.16 -19.68
C GLY A 269 -1.20 -58.85 -20.12
N VAL A 270 -0.48 -59.90 -20.52
CA VAL A 270 0.80 -59.85 -21.22
C VAL A 270 0.51 -59.48 -22.67
N LEU A 271 1.14 -58.42 -23.18
CA LEU A 271 1.35 -58.22 -24.61
C LEU A 271 2.79 -57.75 -24.83
N GLU A 272 3.63 -58.71 -25.22
CA GLU A 272 4.81 -58.51 -26.04
C GLU A 272 4.41 -58.05 -27.45
N PHE A 273 5.25 -57.22 -28.07
CA PHE A 273 5.46 -56.94 -29.50
C PHE A 273 5.92 -55.46 -29.59
N GLY A 274 7.03 -55.08 -30.21
CA GLY A 274 7.99 -55.79 -31.02
C GLY A 274 9.20 -54.87 -31.27
N SER A 275 10.33 -55.53 -31.48
CA SER A 275 11.64 -54.96 -31.79
C SER A 275 11.76 -54.69 -33.29
N GLN A 276 12.01 -53.43 -33.68
CA GLN A 276 12.82 -53.01 -34.84
C GLN A 276 13.36 -51.62 -34.45
N GLY A 277 14.65 -51.31 -34.42
CA GLY A 277 15.72 -51.77 -35.29
C GLY A 277 16.10 -50.59 -36.18
N GLU A 278 16.98 -49.71 -35.73
CA GLU A 278 17.80 -48.90 -36.65
C GLU A 278 19.07 -48.39 -35.96
N GLN A 279 20.17 -48.66 -36.65
CA GLN A 279 21.55 -48.43 -36.27
C GLN A 279 22.07 -47.16 -36.94
N PHE A 280 23.21 -46.69 -36.41
CA PHE A 280 24.21 -45.81 -37.04
C PHE A 280 23.91 -44.31 -37.17
N ALA A 281 24.48 -43.54 -36.24
CA ALA A 281 25.34 -42.42 -36.61
C ALA A 281 26.47 -42.24 -35.58
N ALA A 282 27.70 -42.34 -36.06
CA ALA A 282 28.93 -42.31 -35.28
C ALA A 282 29.21 -40.93 -34.67
N ALA A 283 29.40 -40.89 -33.35
CA ALA A 283 29.97 -39.74 -32.67
C ALA A 283 31.51 -39.73 -32.84
N ARG A 284 32.03 -38.69 -33.49
CA ARG A 284 33.46 -38.37 -33.49
C ARG A 284 33.84 -37.66 -32.18
N PRO A 285 34.98 -37.98 -31.55
CA PRO A 285 35.50 -37.25 -30.40
C PRO A 285 36.32 -36.05 -30.87
N LEU A 286 36.06 -34.87 -30.31
CA LEU A 286 37.01 -33.75 -30.35
C LEU A 286 37.22 -33.21 -28.95
N SER A 287 38.51 -33.17 -28.61
CA SER A 287 39.17 -32.82 -27.37
C SER A 287 38.90 -31.36 -26.89
N PRO A 288 39.28 -31.03 -25.63
CA PRO A 288 38.87 -29.80 -24.98
C PRO A 288 39.78 -28.63 -25.38
N ARG A 289 39.18 -27.50 -25.75
CA ARG A 289 39.89 -26.21 -25.86
C ARG A 289 39.49 -25.30 -24.72
N SER A 290 40.34 -25.30 -23.71
CA SER A 290 40.55 -24.23 -22.73
C SER A 290 41.04 -22.98 -23.44
N LEU A 291 40.33 -21.85 -23.32
CA LEU A 291 40.89 -20.50 -23.31
C LEU A 291 39.97 -19.59 -22.48
N ALA A 292 40.43 -19.24 -21.30
CA ALA A 292 39.90 -18.14 -20.50
C ALA A 292 40.34 -16.78 -21.11
N PRO A 293 39.51 -15.73 -20.98
CA PRO A 293 40.00 -14.37 -20.89
C PRO A 293 39.96 -13.92 -19.42
N THR A 294 41.15 -13.80 -18.85
CA THR A 294 41.43 -13.12 -17.59
C THR A 294 41.08 -11.64 -17.74
N VAL A 295 39.95 -11.20 -17.17
CA VAL A 295 39.69 -9.79 -16.90
C VAL A 295 40.09 -9.52 -15.46
N GLY A 296 41.22 -8.83 -15.29
CA GLY A 296 41.72 -8.40 -13.99
C GLY A 296 40.82 -7.34 -13.37
N LEU A 297 40.16 -7.70 -12.27
CA LEU A 297 39.58 -6.74 -11.32
C LEU A 297 40.53 -6.64 -10.13
N THR A 298 41.30 -5.56 -10.11
CA THR A 298 42.06 -5.08 -8.95
C THR A 298 41.09 -4.76 -7.81
N TYR A 299 41.15 -5.54 -6.74
CA TYR A 299 40.54 -5.23 -5.46
C TYR A 299 41.33 -4.11 -4.77
N LEU A 300 40.67 -2.98 -4.48
CA LEU A 300 41.11 -2.00 -3.49
C LEU A 300 40.27 -2.18 -2.21
N PRO A 301 40.88 -2.24 -1.02
CA PRO A 301 40.17 -2.26 0.25
C PRO A 301 39.88 -0.83 0.71
N GLY A 302 38.61 -0.48 0.87
CA GLY A 302 38.21 0.87 1.28
C GLY A 302 36.86 0.92 2.00
N SER A 303 36.94 1.07 3.32
CA SER A 303 36.04 1.83 4.19
C SER A 303 34.53 1.55 4.13
N LEU A 304 34.06 0.77 5.10
CA LEU A 304 32.65 0.73 5.53
C LEU A 304 32.19 2.15 5.90
N SER A 305 31.21 2.68 5.17
CA SER A 305 30.50 3.90 5.53
C SER A 305 29.29 3.54 6.40
N PRO A 306 28.98 4.32 7.46
CA PRO A 306 27.85 4.05 8.33
C PRO A 306 26.51 4.41 7.67
N ILE A 307 25.49 3.68 8.12
CA ILE A 307 24.06 3.82 7.81
C ILE A 307 23.65 5.31 7.90
N ARG A 308 23.15 5.86 6.78
CA ARG A 308 22.55 7.19 6.72
C ARG A 308 21.18 7.16 7.42
N THR A 309 21.12 7.72 8.62
CA THR A 309 19.89 8.28 9.17
C THR A 309 19.48 9.49 8.31
N PHE A 310 18.28 9.45 7.73
CA PHE A 310 17.68 10.61 7.09
C PHE A 310 17.33 11.64 8.16
N GLN A 311 18.16 12.68 8.26
CA GLN A 311 17.89 13.87 9.06
C GLN A 311 17.34 14.95 8.12
N PRO A 312 16.10 15.43 8.30
CA PRO A 312 15.58 16.52 7.48
C PRO A 312 16.34 17.81 7.80
N ALA A 313 16.80 18.48 6.75
CA ALA A 313 17.52 19.75 6.86
C ALA A 313 16.62 20.84 7.49
N PRO A 314 17.14 21.67 8.40
CA PRO A 314 16.38 22.79 8.93
C PRO A 314 16.27 23.89 7.87
N LEU A 315 15.03 24.26 7.53
CA LEU A 315 14.71 25.47 6.76
C LEU A 315 15.17 26.69 7.56
N ARG A 316 16.29 27.29 7.14
CA ARG A 316 16.72 28.60 7.61
C ARG A 316 15.83 29.68 6.99
N HIS A 317 14.90 30.21 7.78
CA HIS A 317 14.28 31.50 7.47
C HIS A 317 15.29 32.61 7.81
N SER A 318 15.81 33.24 6.76
CA SER A 318 16.52 34.52 6.84
C SER A 318 15.48 35.61 7.05
N ILE A 319 15.41 36.17 8.26
CA ILE A 319 14.70 37.42 8.53
C ILE A 319 15.80 38.46 8.72
N ASP A 320 16.00 39.29 7.69
CA ASP A 320 16.82 40.48 7.81
C ASP A 320 16.06 41.54 8.61
N ALA A 321 16.74 42.02 9.65
CA ALA A 321 16.38 43.13 10.47
C ALA A 321 16.65 44.44 9.73
N VAL A 322 15.66 45.34 9.68
CA VAL A 322 15.89 46.77 9.47
C VAL A 322 15.36 47.51 10.70
N SER A 323 16.28 48.21 11.35
CA SER A 323 16.10 48.98 12.57
C SER A 323 15.25 50.24 12.37
N GLN A 324 14.37 50.42 13.35
CA GLN A 324 13.93 51.66 14.02
C GLN A 324 14.28 53.02 13.37
N GLU A 325 13.24 53.82 13.15
CA GLU A 325 13.28 55.23 13.56
C GLU A 325 11.98 55.66 14.26
N ILE A 326 12.19 56.50 15.25
CA ILE A 326 11.30 57.07 16.26
C ILE A 326 10.51 58.23 15.63
N ILE A 327 9.20 58.36 15.91
CA ILE A 327 8.48 59.64 16.13
C ILE A 327 7.12 59.34 16.79
N SER A 328 6.85 60.01 17.90
CA SER A 328 5.61 59.96 18.70
C SER A 328 4.49 60.87 18.14
N PRO A 329 3.39 61.16 18.86
CA PRO A 329 2.04 60.72 18.52
C PRO A 329 1.15 61.87 18.00
N ARG A 330 0.12 61.53 17.20
CA ARG A 330 -1.00 62.45 16.96
C ARG A 330 -2.36 61.76 16.95
N THR A 331 -3.26 62.49 17.58
CA THR A 331 -4.66 62.30 17.92
C THR A 331 -5.64 62.16 16.75
N MET A 332 -6.81 61.62 17.11
CA MET A 332 -8.12 61.74 16.46
C MET A 332 -8.34 60.97 15.15
N SER A 333 -9.34 60.09 15.14
CA SER A 333 -10.67 60.47 14.65
C SER A 333 -11.52 59.24 14.36
N SER A 334 -12.81 59.38 14.66
CA SER A 334 -13.92 58.46 14.48
C SER A 334 -13.99 57.77 13.11
N TYR A 335 -14.28 56.46 13.10
CA TYR A 335 -14.87 55.78 11.95
C TYR A 335 -16.19 55.11 12.32
N ARG A 336 -17.24 55.52 11.59
CA ARG A 336 -18.58 54.92 11.54
C ARG A 336 -18.55 53.61 10.74
N PRO A 337 -19.44 52.64 11.03
CA PRO A 337 -19.65 51.49 10.17
C PRO A 337 -20.56 51.83 8.98
N VAL A 338 -20.16 51.38 7.78
CA VAL A 338 -20.97 51.42 6.55
C VAL A 338 -21.47 50.01 6.25
N SER A 339 -22.79 49.84 6.23
CA SER A 339 -23.48 48.62 5.81
C SER A 339 -23.30 48.34 4.30
N PRO A 340 -23.15 47.07 3.88
CA PRO A 340 -23.15 46.72 2.46
C PRO A 340 -24.57 46.65 1.88
N ARG A 341 -24.78 47.39 0.79
CA ARG A 341 -25.98 47.36 -0.08
C ARG A 341 -26.00 46.08 -0.92
N MET A 342 -27.16 45.43 -0.96
CA MET A 342 -27.53 44.40 -1.91
C MET A 342 -27.52 44.93 -3.36
N ARG A 343 -27.06 44.10 -4.31
CA ARG A 343 -27.30 44.28 -5.75
C ARG A 343 -28.43 43.36 -6.22
N PRO A 344 -29.31 43.82 -7.12
CA PRO A 344 -30.39 43.03 -7.68
C PRO A 344 -29.97 42.18 -8.89
N LEU A 345 -30.73 41.11 -9.09
CA LEU A 345 -30.75 40.18 -10.22
C LEU A 345 -31.22 40.87 -11.50
N SER A 346 -30.60 40.52 -12.64
CA SER A 346 -31.18 40.69 -13.98
C SER A 346 -31.25 39.32 -14.67
N PRO A 347 -32.38 38.99 -15.34
CA PRO A 347 -32.50 37.84 -16.22
C PRO A 347 -32.47 38.29 -17.69
N HIS A 348 -31.72 37.61 -18.56
CA HIS A 348 -32.00 37.56 -20.00
C HIS A 348 -31.18 36.48 -20.69
N ALA A 349 -31.84 35.80 -21.64
CA ALA A 349 -31.36 35.02 -22.79
C ALA A 349 -31.80 33.55 -22.75
N GLU A 350 -32.32 32.92 -23.80
CA GLU A 350 -32.93 33.36 -25.07
C GLU A 350 -33.48 32.06 -25.68
N LEU A 351 -34.72 32.09 -26.17
CA LEU A 351 -35.29 31.04 -27.01
C LEU A 351 -34.68 31.14 -28.42
N ARG A 352 -34.19 30.03 -28.98
CA ARG A 352 -34.18 29.83 -30.44
C ARG A 352 -34.80 28.49 -30.80
N ALA A 353 -35.94 28.60 -31.46
CA ALA A 353 -36.68 27.53 -32.09
C ALA A 353 -36.10 27.22 -33.48
N LEU A 354 -36.33 25.97 -33.86
CA LEU A 354 -36.05 25.32 -35.13
C LEU A 354 -36.87 25.91 -36.28
N SER A 355 -36.33 25.85 -37.49
CA SER A 355 -37.05 25.80 -38.77
C SER A 355 -36.06 25.41 -39.88
N PRO A 356 -36.52 24.97 -41.06
CA PRO A 356 -37.72 24.21 -41.40
C PRO A 356 -37.40 22.75 -41.79
#